data_AF-A0A2T2TM97-F1
#
_entry.id   AF-A0A2T2TM97-F1
#
_cell.length_a   1.000
_cell.length_b   1.000
_cell.length_c   1.000
_cell.angle_alpha   90.00
_cell.angle_beta   90.00
_cell.angle_gamma   90.00
#
_symmetry.space_group_name_H-M   'P 1'
#
loop_
_entity.id
_entity.type
_entity.pdbx_description
1 polymer ?
#
loop_
_entity_poly.entity_id
_entity_poly.type
_entity_poly.pdbx_seq_one_letter_code
_entity_poly.pdbx_strand_id
1 'polypeptide(L)'
;EALGFPVNDAPDAVLTQSEKEDWESKTARREWVAERYRILLLVGDNFGDFASEADTTLAARRQRSRAFREYWGTRWIVLPNPQYGSWGGALYEFDYGLPPRRQLKEKHRRLTPKRRN
;
A
#
# COMPACT_ATOMS: atom_id res chain seq x y z
N GLU A 1 23.21 -0.71 8.53
CA GLU A 1 23.95 0.09 9.53
C GLU A 1 24.08 1.57 9.16
N ALA A 2 24.37 1.94 7.90
CA ALA A 2 24.64 3.33 7.50
C ALA A 2 23.59 4.40 7.91
N LEU A 3 22.34 4.02 8.16
CA LEU A 3 21.25 4.93 8.56
C LEU A 3 20.86 4.82 10.04
N GLY A 4 21.55 4.00 10.85
CA GLY A 4 21.33 3.93 12.30
C GLY A 4 20.04 3.26 12.76
N PHE A 5 19.33 2.50 11.90
CA PHE A 5 18.16 1.73 12.32
C PHE A 5 18.58 0.53 13.19
N PRO A 6 17.92 0.30 14.35
CA PRO A 6 18.24 -0.78 15.28
C PRO A 6 17.65 -2.12 14.82
N VAL A 7 18.01 -2.58 13.62
CA VAL A 7 17.50 -3.84 13.05
C VAL A 7 18.26 -5.07 13.55
N ASN A 8 19.48 -4.89 14.06
CA ASN A 8 20.32 -5.98 14.57
C ASN A 8 19.91 -6.42 15.98
N ASP A 9 19.14 -5.60 16.68
CA ASP A 9 18.79 -5.81 18.09
C ASP A 9 17.62 -6.79 18.27
N ALA A 10 17.00 -7.24 17.18
CA ALA A 10 15.93 -8.22 17.20
C ALA A 10 16.02 -9.17 15.98
N PRO A 11 16.07 -10.51 16.19
CA PRO A 11 15.84 -11.45 15.10
C PRO A 11 14.46 -11.21 14.50
N ASP A 12 14.33 -11.41 13.19
CA ASP A 12 13.09 -11.23 12.42
C ASP A 12 12.52 -9.79 12.40
N ALA A 13 13.36 -8.77 12.65
CA ALA A 13 12.99 -7.36 12.52
C ALA A 13 12.74 -6.91 11.07
N VAL A 14 13.21 -7.68 10.09
CA VAL A 14 13.08 -7.40 8.66
C VAL A 14 12.44 -8.61 7.99
N LEU A 15 11.18 -8.46 7.56
CA LEU A 15 10.42 -9.50 6.88
C LEU A 15 10.23 -9.12 5.41
N THR A 16 10.86 -9.88 4.51
CA THR A 16 10.86 -9.57 3.08
C THR A 16 9.79 -10.33 2.31
N GLN A 17 9.47 -9.86 1.10
CA GLN A 17 8.52 -10.57 0.24
C GLN A 17 9.14 -11.89 -0.21
N SER A 18 8.35 -12.96 -0.22
CA SER A 18 8.76 -14.29 -0.68
C SER A 18 9.93 -14.94 0.09
N GLU A 19 10.26 -14.43 1.28
CA GLU A 19 11.19 -15.09 2.20
C GLU A 19 10.66 -16.44 2.69
N LYS A 20 9.32 -16.57 2.76
CA LYS A 20 8.58 -17.81 2.95
C LYS A 20 7.56 -17.96 1.82
N GLU A 21 7.17 -19.19 1.52
CA GLU A 21 6.28 -19.53 0.39
C GLU A 21 4.98 -18.70 0.39
N ASP A 22 4.37 -18.48 1.57
CA ASP A 22 3.11 -17.73 1.70
C ASP A 22 3.29 -16.20 1.88
N TRP A 23 4.51 -15.67 1.77
CA TRP A 23 4.83 -14.27 2.09
C TRP A 23 4.82 -13.34 0.87
N GLU A 24 3.95 -13.62 -0.10
CA GLU A 24 3.75 -12.71 -1.22
C GLU A 24 3.09 -11.40 -0.76
N SER A 25 2.03 -11.50 0.05
CA SER A 25 1.33 -10.33 0.59
C SER A 25 1.92 -9.85 1.92
N LYS A 26 1.63 -8.60 2.30
CA LYS A 26 1.96 -8.09 3.63
C LYS A 26 1.02 -8.65 4.71
N THR A 27 -0.12 -9.22 4.33
CA THR A 27 -1.09 -9.79 5.30
C THR A 27 -0.49 -10.98 6.04
N ALA A 28 0.07 -11.97 5.34
CA ALA A 28 0.70 -13.14 5.96
C ALA A 28 1.85 -12.75 6.91
N ARG A 29 2.65 -11.75 6.52
CA ARG A 29 3.72 -11.20 7.37
C ARG A 29 3.18 -10.51 8.63
N ARG A 30 2.11 -9.73 8.51
CA ARG A 30 1.45 -9.10 9.67
C ARG A 30 0.83 -10.15 10.61
N GLU A 31 0.21 -11.19 10.06
CA GLU A 31 -0.35 -12.31 10.84
C GLU A 31 0.74 -13.05 11.62
N TRP A 32 1.86 -13.36 10.97
CA TRP A 32 3.00 -14.00 11.63
C TRP A 32 3.58 -13.16 12.79
N VAL A 33 3.65 -11.83 12.64
CA VAL A 33 4.02 -10.93 13.73
C VAL A 33 2.95 -10.92 14.83
N ALA A 34 1.67 -10.93 14.47
CA ALA A 34 0.54 -10.89 15.39
C ALA A 34 0.39 -12.14 16.27
N GLU A 35 0.96 -13.28 15.86
CA GLU A 35 1.05 -14.50 16.68
C GLU A 35 1.88 -14.30 17.95
N ARG A 36 2.83 -13.35 17.94
CA ARG A 36 3.83 -13.15 19.01
C ARG A 36 3.73 -11.77 19.66
N TYR A 37 3.23 -10.78 18.93
CA TYR A 37 3.22 -9.39 19.34
C TYR A 37 1.88 -8.73 19.08
N ARG A 38 1.57 -7.71 19.89
CA ARG A 38 0.47 -6.80 19.60
C ARG A 38 0.97 -5.68 18.69
N ILE A 39 0.49 -5.65 17.45
CA ILE A 39 0.78 -4.55 16.52
C ILE A 39 0.01 -3.30 16.98
N LEU A 40 0.72 -2.29 17.47
CA LEU A 40 0.13 -1.03 17.92
C LEU A 40 -0.03 -0.02 16.78
N LEU A 41 0.96 0.04 15.88
CA LEU A 41 1.01 0.98 14.77
C LEU A 41 1.34 0.24 13.46
N LEU A 42 0.71 0.68 12.38
CA LEU A 42 1.16 0.42 11.01
C LEU A 42 1.57 1.76 10.40
N VAL A 43 2.71 1.78 9.72
CA VAL A 43 3.27 2.97 9.09
C VAL A 43 3.65 2.62 7.65
N GLY A 44 3.22 3.42 6.69
CA GLY A 44 3.45 3.12 5.27
C GLY A 44 2.90 4.19 4.34
N ASP A 45 3.23 4.08 3.05
CA ASP A 45 2.84 5.03 2.01
C ASP A 45 1.81 4.46 1.03
N ASN A 46 1.57 3.15 1.07
CA ASN A 46 0.69 2.45 0.16
C ASN A 46 -0.45 1.75 0.90
N PHE A 47 -1.61 1.58 0.25
CA PHE A 47 -2.79 1.03 0.94
C PHE A 47 -2.58 -0.41 1.44
N GLY A 48 -1.74 -1.18 0.74
CA GLY A 48 -1.37 -2.56 1.12
C GLY A 48 -0.54 -2.68 2.39
N ASP A 49 0.01 -1.57 2.89
CA ASP A 49 0.72 -1.52 4.17
C ASP A 49 -0.24 -1.69 5.35
N PHE A 50 -1.51 -1.32 5.13
CA PHE A 50 -2.53 -1.25 6.17
C PHE A 50 -3.60 -2.34 6.03
N ALA A 51 -4.04 -2.61 4.80
CA ALA A 51 -5.15 -3.50 4.52
C ALA A 51 -4.79 -4.54 3.44
N SER A 52 -5.50 -5.67 3.44
CA SER A 52 -5.43 -6.66 2.36
C SER A 52 -6.07 -6.14 1.07
N GLU A 53 -5.83 -6.85 -0.05
CA GLU A 53 -6.47 -6.58 -1.34
C GLU A 53 -6.30 -5.13 -1.82
N ALA A 54 -5.07 -4.60 -1.70
CA ALA A 54 -4.79 -3.23 -2.12
C ALA A 54 -4.81 -3.02 -3.63
N ASP A 55 -4.67 -4.11 -4.39
CA ASP A 55 -4.73 -4.11 -5.84
C ASP A 55 -6.20 -4.29 -6.28
N THR A 56 -6.95 -3.20 -6.16
CA THR A 56 -8.37 -3.14 -6.46
C THR A 56 -8.77 -1.84 -7.16
N THR A 57 -10.01 -1.74 -7.60
CA THR A 57 -10.53 -0.54 -8.28
C THR A 57 -10.44 0.70 -7.36
N LEU A 58 -10.37 1.89 -7.97
CA LEU A 58 -10.40 3.17 -7.24
C LEU A 58 -11.64 3.28 -6.32
N ALA A 59 -12.79 2.77 -6.76
CA ALA A 59 -14.03 2.79 -5.98
C ALA A 59 -13.94 1.89 -4.74
N ALA A 60 -13.51 0.64 -4.92
CA ALA A 60 -13.33 -0.30 -3.82
C ALA A 60 -12.27 0.20 -2.82
N ARG A 61 -11.15 0.75 -3.30
CA ARG A 61 -10.14 1.37 -2.44
C ARG A 61 -10.71 2.51 -1.59
N ARG A 62 -11.49 3.42 -2.19
CA ARG A 62 -12.14 4.52 -1.46
C ARG A 62 -13.14 4.01 -0.44
N GLN A 63 -13.94 3.00 -0.80
CA GLN A 63 -14.91 2.40 0.11
C GLN A 63 -14.23 1.76 1.32
N ARG A 64 -13.19 0.95 1.10
CA ARG A 64 -12.41 0.33 2.18
C ARG A 64 -11.71 1.36 3.05
N SER A 65 -11.11 2.39 2.45
CA SER A 65 -10.50 3.49 3.20
C SER A 65 -11.50 4.18 4.14
N ARG A 66 -12.75 4.38 3.70
CA ARG A 66 -13.83 4.93 4.55
C ARG A 66 -14.25 3.97 5.67
N ALA A 67 -14.24 2.66 5.43
CA ALA A 67 -14.55 1.67 6.46
C ALA A 67 -13.54 1.73 7.64
N PHE A 68 -12.29 2.10 7.36
CA PHE A 68 -11.23 2.28 8.37
C PHE A 68 -11.00 3.74 8.79
N ARG A 69 -12.00 4.64 8.64
CA ARG A 69 -11.79 6.09 8.87
C ARG A 69 -11.19 6.43 10.24
N GLU A 70 -11.52 5.66 11.27
CA GLU A 70 -11.08 5.88 12.67
C GLU A 70 -9.68 5.34 12.96
N TYR A 71 -9.06 4.68 11.98
CA TYR A 71 -7.72 4.10 12.10
C TYR A 71 -6.66 5.09 11.62
N TRP A 72 -6.99 5.89 10.59
CA TRP A 72 -6.06 6.85 9.99
C TRP A 72 -5.65 7.93 11.01
N GLY A 73 -4.34 8.13 11.14
CA GLY A 73 -3.75 9.12 12.05
C GLY A 73 -3.72 8.69 13.52
N THR A 74 -4.33 7.56 13.89
CA THR A 74 -4.33 7.05 15.28
C THR A 74 -3.48 5.80 15.42
N ARG A 75 -3.75 4.78 14.60
CA ARG A 75 -3.01 3.52 14.56
C ARG A 75 -2.40 3.22 13.19
N TRP A 76 -2.93 3.85 12.14
CA TRP A 76 -2.41 3.79 10.79
C TRP A 76 -1.84 5.15 10.39
N ILE A 77 -0.52 5.24 10.28
CA ILE A 77 0.20 6.47 9.99
C ILE A 77 0.65 6.45 8.53
N VAL A 78 0.08 7.36 7.72
CA VAL A 78 0.32 7.42 6.28
C VAL A 78 1.47 8.38 5.98
N LEU A 79 2.43 7.91 5.19
CA LEU A 79 3.48 8.75 4.61
C LEU A 79 3.05 9.19 3.19
N PRO A 80 3.21 10.47 2.82
CA PRO A 80 2.81 10.94 1.50
C PRO A 80 3.78 10.44 0.42
N ASN A 81 3.28 9.63 -0.52
CA ASN A 81 4.01 9.24 -1.73
C ASN A 81 3.16 9.51 -2.99
N PRO A 82 3.35 10.66 -3.65
CA PRO A 82 2.67 10.99 -4.91
C PRO A 82 3.42 10.48 -6.15
N GLN A 83 4.57 9.81 -6.01
CA GLN A 83 5.40 9.39 -7.13
C GLN A 83 4.96 8.04 -7.71
N TYR A 84 4.70 7.06 -6.84
CA TYR A 84 4.28 5.71 -7.25
C TYR A 84 3.46 5.01 -6.15
N GLY A 85 2.91 3.85 -6.49
CA GLY A 85 2.16 2.99 -5.58
C GLY A 85 0.95 2.35 -6.25
N SER A 86 0.21 1.52 -5.51
CA SER A 86 -0.95 0.80 -6.07
C SER A 86 -2.06 1.77 -6.52
N TRP A 87 -2.03 3.03 -6.05
CA TRP A 87 -2.96 4.06 -6.48
C TRP A 87 -2.75 4.44 -7.95
N GLY A 88 -1.50 4.36 -8.43
CA GLY A 88 -1.16 4.56 -9.83
C GLY A 88 -1.63 3.39 -10.69
N GLY A 89 -1.35 2.15 -10.25
CA GLY A 89 -1.81 0.91 -10.90
C GLY A 89 -3.33 0.87 -11.06
N ALA A 90 -4.08 1.27 -10.03
CA ALA A 90 -5.54 1.30 -10.05
C ALA A 90 -6.15 2.21 -11.13
N LEU A 91 -5.38 3.16 -11.70
CA LEU A 91 -5.87 4.04 -12.77
C LEU A 91 -6.07 3.30 -14.09
N TYR A 92 -5.34 2.21 -14.29
CA TYR A 92 -5.33 1.34 -15.47
C TYR A 92 -5.46 -0.14 -15.09
N GLU A 93 -6.20 -0.42 -14.01
CA GLU A 93 -6.61 -1.79 -13.61
C GLU A 93 -5.44 -2.75 -13.37
N PHE A 94 -4.30 -2.22 -12.93
CA PHE A 94 -3.07 -3.00 -12.69
C PHE A 94 -2.53 -3.72 -13.93
N ASP A 95 -2.98 -3.35 -15.14
CA ASP A 95 -2.40 -3.82 -16.38
C ASP A 95 -1.09 -3.09 -16.66
N TYR A 96 -0.03 -3.54 -15.99
CA TYR A 96 1.33 -3.04 -16.17
C TYR A 96 1.90 -3.40 -17.56
N GLY A 97 1.26 -4.30 -18.30
CA GLY A 97 1.63 -4.67 -19.67
C GLY A 97 1.24 -3.61 -20.71
N LEU A 98 0.37 -2.65 -20.36
CA LEU A 98 0.00 -1.56 -21.26
C LEU A 98 1.22 -0.74 -21.70
N PRO A 99 1.32 -0.37 -22.99
CA PRO A 99 2.36 0.55 -23.46
C PRO A 99 2.33 1.87 -22.65
N PRO A 100 3.48 2.51 -22.37
CA PRO A 100 3.55 3.71 -21.54
C PRO A 100 2.60 4.84 -21.96
N ARG A 101 2.41 5.05 -23.28
CA ARG A 101 1.46 6.04 -23.81
C ARG A 101 0.00 5.71 -23.48
N ARG A 102 -0.36 4.43 -23.40
CA ARG A 102 -1.70 3.99 -22.98
C ARG A 102 -1.91 4.21 -21.49
N GLN A 103 -0.93 3.87 -20.67
CA GLN A 103 -0.98 4.17 -19.22
C GLN A 103 -1.15 5.68 -18.98
N LEU A 104 -0.40 6.53 -19.69
CA LEU A 104 -0.53 7.99 -19.61
C LEU A 104 -1.93 8.48 -20.00
N LYS A 105 -2.51 7.92 -21.07
CA LYS A 105 -3.88 8.24 -21.51
C LYS A 105 -4.91 7.88 -20.45
N GLU A 106 -4.82 6.71 -19.81
CA GLU A 106 -5.71 6.33 -18.71
C GLU A 106 -5.53 7.24 -17.50
N LYS A 107 -4.30 7.60 -17.13
CA LYS A 107 -4.03 8.59 -16.07
C LYS A 107 -4.73 9.93 -16.36
N HIS A 108 -4.60 10.44 -17.59
CA HIS A 108 -5.25 11.70 -18.00
C HIS A 108 -6.78 11.63 -17.97
N ARG A 109 -7.38 10.49 -18.34
CA ARG A 109 -8.84 10.30 -18.29
C ARG A 109 -9.43 10.40 -16.90
N ARG A 110 -8.62 10.16 -15.86
CA ARG A 110 -9.03 10.22 -14.44
C ARG A 110 -8.90 11.63 -13.84
N LEU A 111 -8.39 12.60 -14.60
CA LEU A 111 -8.34 14.00 -14.19
C LEU A 111 -9.73 14.63 -14.28
N THR A 112 -10.06 15.48 -13.30
CA THR A 112 -11.24 16.35 -13.33
C THR A 112 -10.78 17.77 -13.64
N PRO A 113 -10.69 18.18 -14.93
CA PRO A 113 -10.24 19.51 -15.29
C PRO A 113 -11.30 20.57 -14.98
N LYS A 114 -10.85 21.80 -14.67
CA LYS A 114 -11.71 22.94 -14.35
C LYS A 114 -12.71 23.32 -15.47
N ARG A 115 -12.42 23.00 -16.74
CA ARG A 115 -13.19 23.44 -17.92
C ARG A 115 -14.07 22.34 -18.52
N ARG A 116 -14.86 21.65 -17.70
CA ARG A 116 -15.85 20.68 -18.17
C ARG A 116 -17.25 21.28 -18.00
N ASN A 117 -17.57 22.25 -18.87
CA ASN A 117 -18.95 22.62 -19.21
C ASN A 117 -19.31 21.83 -20.47
#